data_AF-A0A520UZR9-F1
#
_entry.id   AF-A0A520UZR9-F1
#
_cell.length_a   1.000
_cell.length_b   1.000
_cell.length_c   1.000
_cell.angle_alpha   90.00
_cell.angle_beta   90.00
_cell.angle_gamma   90.00
#
_symmetry.space_group_name_H-M   'P 1'
#
loop_
_entity.id
_entity.type
_entity.pdbx_description
1 polymer ?
#
loop_
_entity_poly.entity_id
_entity_poly.type
_entity_poly.pdbx_seq_one_letter_code
_entity_poly.pdbx_strand_id
1 'polypeptide(L)' 'MGGIGIGELVIILVIVLLVFGPNKLGDVGSAIGRGISGFKKAMEDKDSSEDQKKDDKEE' A
#
# COMPACT_ATOMS: atom_id res chain seq x y z
N MET A 1 -26.73 15.68 -0.61
CA MET A 1 -25.36 16.19 -0.78
C MET A 1 -24.51 15.02 -1.22
N GLY A 2 -24.38 14.85 -2.54
CA GLY A 2 -23.74 13.68 -3.16
C GLY A 2 -22.23 13.72 -2.98
N GLY A 3 -21.65 12.60 -2.56
CA GLY A 3 -20.20 12.42 -2.53
C GLY A 3 -19.62 12.28 -3.93
N ILE A 4 -18.31 12.48 -4.03
CA ILE A 4 -17.55 12.30 -5.27
C ILE A 4 -17.82 10.88 -5.80
N GLY A 5 -18.41 10.79 -6.99
CA GLY A 5 -18.67 9.52 -7.66
C GLY A 5 -17.42 8.95 -8.32
N ILE A 6 -17.47 7.66 -8.69
CA ILE A 6 -16.39 7.00 -9.44
C ILE A 6 -16.06 7.77 -10.73
N GLY A 7 -17.05 8.35 -11.41
CA GLY A 7 -16.85 9.16 -12.61
C GLY A 7 -16.02 10.42 -12.39
N GLU A 8 -16.25 11.14 -11.29
CA GLU A 8 -15.46 12.34 -10.94
C GLU A 8 -14.03 11.97 -10.54
N LEU A 9 -13.83 10.86 -9.82
CA LEU A 9 -12.48 10.36 -9.51
C LEU A 9 -11.69 10.04 -10.78
N VAL A 10 -12.31 9.46 -11.80
CA VAL A 10 -11.64 9.17 -13.08
C VAL A 10 -11.25 10.46 -13.80
N ILE A 11 -12.12 11.48 -13.82
CA ILE A 11 -11.78 12.79 -14.42
C ILE A 11 -10.59 13.43 -13.71
N ILE A 12 -10.61 13.45 -12.38
CA ILE A 12 -9.50 13.97 -11.57
C ILE A 12 -8.21 13.20 -11.87
N LEU A 13 -8.28 11.87 -11.93
CA LEU A 13 -7.13 11.02 -12.25
C LEU A 13 -6.55 11.36 -13.64
N VAL A 14 -7.41 11.57 -14.66
CA VAL A 14 -6.96 11.97 -16.00
C VAL A 14 -6.24 13.32 -15.95
N ILE A 15 -6.78 14.31 -15.24
CA ILE A 15 -6.12 15.63 -15.10
C ILE A 15 -4.76 15.49 -14.42
N VAL A 16 -4.69 14.73 -13.33
CA VAL A 16 -3.42 14.44 -12.63
C VAL A 16 -2.42 13.76 -13.56
N LEU A 17 -2.86 12.80 -14.37
CA LEU A 17 -2.01 12.13 -15.35
C LEU A 17 -1.55 13.05 -16.47
N LEU A 18 -2.34 14.04 -16.89
CA LEU A 18 -1.91 15.03 -17.88
C LEU A 18 -0.86 16.00 -17.32
N VAL A 19 -1.00 16.40 -16.04
CA VAL A 19 -0.06 17.34 -15.39
C VAL A 19 1.26 16.66 -15.04
N PHE A 20 1.20 15.49 -14.40
CA PHE A 20 2.38 14.79 -13.91
C PHE A 20 2.94 13.77 -14.91
N GLY A 21 2.13 13.30 -15.85
CA GLY A 21 2.46 12.19 -16.73
C GLY A 21 2.28 10.83 -16.05
N PRO A 22 1.92 9.77 -16.80
CA PRO A 22 1.80 8.41 -16.25
C PRO A 22 3.13 7.87 -15.71
N ASN A 23 4.26 8.27 -16.30
CA ASN A 23 5.58 7.81 -15.86
C ASN A 23 5.92 8.26 -14.43
N LYS A 24 5.70 9.54 -14.08
CA LYS A 24 5.95 10.00 -12.70
C LYS A 24 5.04 9.32 -11.68
N LEU A 25 3.77 9.09 -12.03
CA LEU A 25 2.85 8.39 -11.14
C LEU A 25 3.27 6.93 -10.92
N GLY A 26 3.76 6.26 -11.97
CA GLY A 26 4.32 4.91 -11.91
C GLY A 26 5.61 4.83 -11.08
N ASP A 27 6.53 5.78 -11.23
CA ASP A 27 7.78 5.85 -10.46
C ASP A 27 7.51 6.02 -8.96
N VAL A 28 6.63 6.97 -8.61
CA VAL A 28 6.22 7.22 -7.22
C VAL A 28 5.47 6.02 -6.65
N GLY A 29 4.53 5.45 -7.40
CA GLY A 29 3.81 4.24 -7.00
C GLY A 29 4.74 3.04 -6.77
N SER A 30 5.76 2.87 -7.62
CA SER A 30 6.76 1.80 -7.48
C SER A 30 7.68 2.00 -6.27
N ALA A 31 8.02 3.25 -5.94
CA ALA A 31 8.79 3.56 -4.74
C ALA A 31 7.98 3.30 -3.46
N ILE A 32 6.74 3.79 -3.42
CA ILE A 32 5.80 3.57 -2.31
C ILE A 32 5.50 2.07 -2.16
N GLY A 33 5.23 1.36 -3.26
CA GLY A 33 4.91 -0.06 -3.27
C GLY A 33 6.03 -0.92 -2.68
N ARG A 34 7.29 -0.59 -3.00
CA ARG A 34 8.45 -1.25 -2.37
C ARG A 34 8.53 -0.99 -0.86
N GLY A 35 8.28 0.24 -0.43
CA GLY A 35 8.22 0.58 1.00
C GLY A 35 7.12 -0.17 1.75
N ILE A 36 5.90 -0.19 1.19
CA ILE A 36 4.75 -0.91 1.77
C ILE A 36 5.01 -2.42 1.78
N SER A 37 5.59 -2.99 0.73
CA SER A 37 5.93 -4.41 0.68
C SER A 37 6.96 -4.80 1.75
N GLY A 38 8.01 -3.99 1.93
CA GLY A 38 8.98 -4.20 3.01
C GLY A 38 8.37 -4.07 4.40
N PHE A 39 7.49 -3.08 4.59
CA PHE A 39 6.76 -2.89 5.85
C PHE A 39 5.83 -4.07 6.16
N LYS A 40 5.08 -4.54 5.16
CA LYS A 40 4.20 -5.70 5.31
C LYS A 40 4.99 -6.94 5.71
N LYS A 41 6.12 -7.19 5.06
CA LYS A 41 6.98 -8.35 5.36
C LYS A 41 7.55 -8.29 6.78
N ALA A 42 7.99 -7.11 7.23
CA ALA A 42 8.50 -6.92 8.59
C ALA A 42 7.41 -7.08 9.67
N MET A 43 6.15 -6.72 9.37
CA MET A 43 5.01 -7.02 10.25
C MET A 43 4.71 -8.52 10.30
N GLU A 44 4.72 -9.20 9.16
CA GLU A 44 4.45 -10.64 9.06
C GLU A 44 5.52 -11.50 9.76
N ASP A 45 6.81 -11.14 9.63
CA ASP A 45 7.91 -11.78 10.37
C ASP A 45 7.79 -11.56 11.89
N LYS A 46 7.25 -10.41 12.32
CA LYS A 46 7.01 -10.11 13.75
C LYS A 46 5.90 -10.98 14.32
N ASP A 47 4.76 -11.06 13.64
CA ASP A 47 3.61 -11.88 14.03
C ASP A 47 4.02 -13.37 14.09
N SER A 48 4.75 -13.84 13.07
CA SER A 48 5.25 -15.22 13.00
C SER A 48 6.28 -15.56 14.10
N SER A 49 7.05 -14.57 14.57
CA SER A 49 7.99 -14.73 15.67
C SER A 49 7.32 -14.69 17.05
N GLU A 50 6.13 -14.10 17.16
CA GLU A 50 5.34 -14.06 18.40
C GLU A 50 4.50 -15.34 18.59
N ASP A 51 4.06 -15.99 17.50
CA ASP A 51 3.37 -17.29 17.57
C ASP A 51 4.31 -18.45 17.95
N GLN A 52 5.54 -18.50 17.42
CA GLN A 52 6.50 -19.58 17.78
C GLN A 52 7.00 -19.53 19.24
N LYS A 53 6.75 -18.44 19.98
CA LYS A 53 7.22 -18.29 21.37
C LYS A 53 6.20 -18.69 22.43
N LYS A 54 4.98 -19.10 22.03
CA LYS A 54 3.92 -19.53 22.95
C LYS A 54 3.80 -21.04 23.16
N ASP A 55 4.36 -21.86 22.26
CA ASP A 55 4.28 -23.33 22.37
C ASP A 55 5.37 -23.98 23.26
N ASP A 56 6.39 -23.23 23.69
CA ASP A 56 7.54 -23.77 24.48
C ASP A 56 7.40 -23.57 26.02
N LYS A 57 6.20 -23.26 26.54
CA LYS A 57 5.99 -22.97 27.98
C LYS A 57 4.92 -23.82 28.69
N GLU A 58 4.50 -24.92 28.07
CA GLU A 58 3.70 -25.98 28.70
C GLU A 58 4.39 -27.34 28.50
N GLU A 59 5.52 -27.55 29.18
CA GLU A 59 5.98 -28.89 29.62
C GLU A 59 6.62 -28.79 31.00
#